data_AF-A0A964V7X2-F1
#
_entry.id   AF-A0A964V7X2-F1
#
_cell.length_a   1.000
_cell.length_b   1.000
_cell.length_c   1.000
_cell.angle_alpha   90.00
_cell.angle_beta   90.00
_cell.angle_gamma   90.00
#
_symmetry.space_group_name_H-M   'P 1'
#
loop_
_entity.id
_entity.type
_entity.pdbx_description
1 polymer ?
#
loop_
_entity_poly.entity_id
_entity_poly.type
_entity_poly.pdbx_seq_one_letter_code
_entity_poly.pdbx_strand_id
1 'polypeptide(L)'
;MSDSVVVDAKRILLRYGVPIRVLDKIGEKERISFARAVSRTPVPDRSDCLRRLLVESGYMKPDPDADKKRKGKKKARKANYLTGEST
;
A
#
# COMPACT_ATOMS: atom_id res chain seq x y z
N MET A 1 -6.82 -21.98 -13.26
CA MET A 1 -6.58 -21.62 -11.84
C MET A 1 -5.68 -20.40 -11.67
N SER A 2 -4.73 -20.14 -12.56
CA SER A 2 -3.78 -19.00 -12.48
C SER A 2 -4.43 -17.63 -12.68
N ASP A 3 -5.42 -17.53 -13.59
CA ASP A 3 -6.10 -16.26 -13.87
C ASP A 3 -6.76 -15.62 -12.65
N SER A 4 -7.31 -16.42 -11.73
CA SER A 4 -7.96 -15.87 -10.53
C SER A 4 -6.98 -15.12 -9.63
N VAL A 5 -5.74 -15.61 -9.50
CA VAL A 5 -4.71 -14.99 -8.65
C VAL A 5 -4.19 -13.71 -9.31
N VAL A 6 -4.06 -13.71 -10.64
CA VAL A 6 -3.62 -12.54 -11.42
C VAL A 6 -4.66 -11.41 -11.35
N VAL A 7 -5.93 -11.76 -11.53
CA VAL A 7 -7.05 -10.80 -11.44
C VAL A 7 -7.16 -10.25 -10.02
N ASP A 8 -7.04 -11.10 -8.99
CA ASP A 8 -7.07 -10.65 -7.60
C ASP A 8 -5.89 -9.75 -7.25
N ALA A 9 -4.68 -10.10 -7.69
CA ALA A 9 -3.51 -9.26 -7.52
C ALA A 9 -3.72 -7.87 -8.16
N LYS A 10 -4.24 -7.82 -9.40
CA LYS A 10 -4.57 -6.56 -10.07
C LYS A 10 -5.60 -5.75 -9.26
N ARG A 11 -6.65 -6.39 -8.75
CA ARG A 11 -7.70 -5.75 -7.92
C ARG A 11 -7.14 -5.22 -6.60
N ILE A 12 -6.31 -5.98 -5.89
CA ILE A 12 -5.68 -5.57 -4.63
C ILE A 12 -4.83 -4.31 -4.87
N LEU A 13 -4.00 -4.31 -5.90
CA LEU A 13 -3.14 -3.17 -6.21
C LEU A 13 -3.95 -1.91 -6.53
N LEU A 14 -4.99 -2.05 -7.35
CA LEU A 14 -5.89 -0.93 -7.66
C LEU A 14 -6.63 -0.41 -6.41
N ARG A 15 -7.13 -1.31 -5.56
CA ARG A 15 -7.86 -0.96 -4.34
C ARG A 15 -7.03 -0.12 -3.39
N TYR A 16 -5.73 -0.42 -3.27
CA TYR A 16 -4.84 0.28 -2.35
C TYR A 16 -4.10 1.47 -2.99
N GLY A 17 -4.41 1.81 -4.25
CA GLY A 17 -4.06 3.10 -4.84
C GLY A 17 -2.89 3.09 -5.82
N VAL A 18 -2.57 1.96 -6.46
CA VAL A 18 -1.57 1.95 -7.55
C VAL A 18 -2.16 2.65 -8.78
N PRO A 19 -1.48 3.67 -9.34
CA PRO A 19 -1.93 4.29 -10.58
C PRO A 19 -1.92 3.27 -11.73
N ILE A 20 -2.94 3.31 -12.60
CA ILE A 20 -3.06 2.38 -13.73
C ILE A 20 -1.79 2.41 -14.61
N ARG A 21 -1.23 3.61 -14.86
CA ARG A 21 0.02 3.81 -15.62
C ARG A 21 1.24 3.09 -15.02
N VAL A 22 1.25 2.87 -13.72
CA VAL A 22 2.31 2.12 -13.02
C VAL A 22 1.99 0.63 -13.08
N LEU A 23 0.73 0.26 -12.87
CA LEU A 23 0.27 -1.13 -12.88
C LEU A 23 0.55 -1.86 -14.19
N ASP A 24 0.42 -1.19 -15.34
CA ASP A 24 0.74 -1.76 -16.65
C ASP A 24 2.23 -2.06 -16.84
N LYS A 25 3.11 -1.37 -16.11
CA LYS A 25 4.56 -1.60 -16.15
C LYS A 25 5.02 -2.76 -15.28
N ILE A 26 4.22 -3.12 -14.27
CA ILE A 26 4.55 -4.21 -13.34
C ILE A 26 4.22 -5.54 -14.01
N GLY A 27 5.20 -6.45 -14.05
CA GLY A 27 5.00 -7.81 -14.56
C GLY A 27 4.04 -8.64 -13.68
N GLU A 28 3.43 -9.67 -14.23
CA GLU A 28 2.45 -10.50 -13.50
C GLU A 28 3.02 -11.09 -12.19
N LYS A 29 4.22 -11.66 -12.25
CA LYS A 29 4.91 -12.25 -11.07
C LYS A 29 5.09 -11.22 -9.95
N GLU A 30 5.46 -10.00 -10.30
CA GLU A 30 5.63 -8.92 -9.33
C GLU A 30 4.30 -8.43 -8.77
N ARG A 31 3.24 -8.33 -9.60
CA ARG A 31 1.90 -7.99 -9.11
C ARG A 31 1.44 -8.97 -8.03
N ILE A 32 1.64 -10.26 -8.26
CA ILE A 32 1.29 -11.32 -7.30
C ILE A 32 2.14 -11.17 -6.02
N SER A 33 3.44 -10.90 -6.16
CA SER A 33 4.33 -10.69 -5.02
C SER A 33 3.89 -9.50 -4.16
N PHE A 34 3.64 -8.34 -4.78
CA PHE A 34 3.15 -7.14 -4.10
C PHE A 34 1.79 -7.38 -3.44
N ALA A 35 0.85 -8.00 -4.14
CA ALA A 35 -0.47 -8.30 -3.58
C ALA A 35 -0.36 -9.21 -2.34
N ARG A 36 0.51 -10.21 -2.36
CA ARG A 36 0.75 -11.08 -1.19
C ARG A 36 1.34 -10.30 -0.01
N ALA A 37 2.33 -9.45 -0.26
CA ALA A 37 2.93 -8.61 0.78
C ALA A 37 1.90 -7.65 1.42
N VAL A 38 1.06 -7.04 0.58
CA VAL A 38 -0.04 -6.17 1.02
C VAL A 38 -1.07 -6.96 1.81
N SER A 39 -1.49 -8.14 1.36
CA SER A 39 -2.48 -8.96 2.07
C SER A 39 -2.00 -9.41 3.45
N ARG A 40 -0.69 -9.65 3.64
CA ARG A 40 -0.08 -9.99 4.94
C ARG A 40 0.06 -8.79 5.88
N THR A 41 -0.10 -7.58 5.37
CA THR A 41 -0.02 -6.35 6.16
C THR A 41 -1.39 -6.02 6.79
N PRO A 42 -1.45 -5.48 8.01
CA PRO A 42 -2.69 -5.00 8.61
C PRO A 42 -3.42 -4.02 7.69
N VAL A 43 -4.74 -4.16 7.56
CA VAL A 43 -5.59 -3.31 6.72
C VAL A 43 -5.25 -1.81 6.78
N PRO A 44 -5.05 -1.17 7.95
CA PRO A 44 -4.74 0.26 8.00
C PRO A 44 -3.39 0.65 7.39
N ASP A 45 -2.46 -0.30 7.24
CA ASP A 45 -1.09 -0.06 6.74
C ASP A 45 -0.88 -0.60 5.32
N ARG A 46 -1.89 -1.19 4.68
CA ARG A 46 -1.78 -1.83 3.35
C ARG A 46 -1.38 -0.87 2.24
N SER A 47 -2.05 0.28 2.15
CA SER A 47 -1.67 1.35 1.20
C SER A 47 -0.25 1.87 1.47
N ASP A 48 0.20 1.78 2.73
CA ASP A 48 1.52 2.21 3.16
C ASP A 48 2.62 1.25 2.75
N CYS A 49 2.40 -0.03 3.00
CA CYS A 49 3.24 -1.11 2.53
C CYS A 49 3.35 -1.08 1.00
N LEU A 50 2.22 -0.99 0.29
CA LEU A 50 2.21 -1.01 -1.17
C LEU A 50 3.02 0.14 -1.78
N ARG A 51 2.82 1.36 -1.28
CA ARG A 51 3.57 2.52 -1.77
C ARG A 51 5.08 2.35 -1.55
N ARG A 52 5.49 1.82 -0.40
CA ARG A 52 6.90 1.54 -0.11
C ARG A 52 7.49 0.53 -1.09
N LEU A 53 6.81 -0.59 -1.30
CA LEU A 53 7.23 -1.61 -2.25
C LEU A 53 7.40 -1.05 -3.66
N LEU A 54 6.47 -0.20 -4.12
CA LEU A 54 6.55 0.44 -5.44
C LEU A 54 7.69 1.45 -5.57
N VAL A 55 8.03 2.15 -4.48
CA VAL A 55 9.17 3.07 -4.47
C VAL A 55 10.49 2.30 -4.48
N GLU A 56 10.59 1.25 -3.65
CA GLU A 56 11.78 0.41 -3.54
C GLU A 56 12.09 -0.34 -4.84
N SER A 57 11.05 -0.80 -5.55
CA SER A 57 11.17 -1.41 -6.88
C SER A 57 11.35 -0.41 -8.02
N GLY A 58 11.37 0.90 -7.75
CA GLY A 58 11.59 1.94 -8.76
C GLY A 58 10.38 2.25 -9.65
N TYR A 59 9.22 1.65 -9.39
CA TYR A 59 7.98 1.90 -10.12
C TYR A 59 7.32 3.25 -9.79
N MET A 60 7.67 3.85 -8.65
CA MET A 60 7.14 5.14 -8.20
C MET A 60 8.24 5.99 -7.57
N LYS A 61 8.17 7.32 -7.74
CA LYS A 61 9.06 8.23 -7.02
C LYS A 61 8.59 8.38 -5.56
N PRO A 62 9.51 8.50 -4.59
CA PRO A 62 9.15 8.85 -3.24
C PRO A 62 8.51 10.26 -3.25
N ASP A 63 7.21 10.33 -3.00
CA ASP A 63 6.53 11.60 -2.82
C ASP A 63 6.76 12.10 -1.38
N PRO A 64 7.51 13.20 -1.18
CA PRO A 64 7.89 13.67 0.16
C PRO A 64 6.69 14.21 0.95
N ASP A 65 5.65 14.69 0.27
CA ASP A 65 4.46 15.28 0.89
C ASP A 65 3.49 14.22 1.42
N ALA A 66 3.37 13.09 0.73
CA ALA A 66 2.59 11.94 1.16
C ALA A 66 3.21 11.21 2.36
N ASP A 67 4.52 11.36 2.62
CA ASP A 67 5.18 10.80 3.82
C ASP A 67 5.00 11.70 5.05
N LYS A 68 5.07 13.03 4.89
CA LYS A 68 4.81 14.00 5.97
C LYS A 68 3.40 13.87 6.57
N LYS A 69 2.36 13.75 5.73
CA LYS A 69 0.98 13.53 6.20
C LYS A 69 0.83 12.25 7.05
N ARG A 70 1.62 11.21 6.76
CA ARG A 70 1.61 9.94 7.52
C ARG A 70 2.22 10.07 8.91
N LYS A 71 3.36 10.76 9.04
CA LYS A 71 3.97 11.00 10.37
C LYS A 71 3.01 11.76 11.28
N GLY A 72 2.28 12.73 10.74
CA GLY A 72 1.20 13.42 11.46
C GLY A 72 0.09 12.47 11.92
N LYS A 73 -0.41 11.60 11.04
CA LYS A 73 -1.50 10.66 11.36
C LYS A 73 -1.10 9.58 12.37
N LYS A 74 0.13 9.07 12.31
CA LYS A 74 0.66 8.11 13.31
C LYS A 74 0.88 8.78 14.67
N LYS A 75 1.34 10.04 14.70
CA LYS A 75 1.47 10.82 15.93
C LYS A 75 0.10 11.06 16.58
N ALA A 76 -0.92 11.40 15.80
CA ALA A 76 -2.29 11.58 16.29
C ALA A 76 -2.89 10.29 16.87
N ARG A 77 -2.73 9.15 16.17
CA ARG A 77 -3.21 7.84 16.68
C ARG A 77 -2.54 7.42 17.98
N LYS A 78 -1.22 7.68 18.12
CA LYS A 78 -0.49 7.40 19.36
C LYS A 78 -0.94 8.33 20.49
N ALA A 79 -1.21 9.61 20.20
CA ALA A 79 -1.72 10.55 21.19
C ALA A 79 -3.09 10.12 21.74
N ASN A 80 -4.04 9.73 20.88
CA ASN A 80 -5.37 9.30 21.33
C ASN A 80 -5.33 8.02 22.19
N TYR A 81 -4.38 7.11 21.95
CA TYR A 81 -4.20 5.91 22.79
C TYR A 81 -3.64 6.23 24.19
N LEU A 82 -2.92 7.35 24.34
CA LEU A 82 -2.40 7.80 25.62
C LEU A 82 -3.39 8.66 26.41
N THR A 83 -4.37 9.30 25.76
CA THR A 83 -5.36 10.16 26.41
C THR A 83 -6.71 9.49 26.69
N GLY A 84 -6.94 8.25 26.24
CA GLY A 84 -8.11 7.47 26.63
C GLY A 84 -9.46 7.98 26.12
N GLU A 85 -9.47 8.97 25.22
CA GLU A 85 -10.71 9.50 24.63
C GLU A 85 -11.07 8.67 23.39
N SER A 86 -11.82 7.60 23.62
CA SER A 86 -12.62 6.92 22.60
C SER A 86 -13.81 7.81 22.27
N THR A 87 -13.81 8.45 21.09
CA THR A 87 -15.02 9.02 20.48
C THR A 87 -15.65 8.02 19.53
#